data_AF-A0A953DY32-F1
#
_entry.id   AF-A0A953DY32-F1
#
_cell.length_a   1.000
_cell.length_b   1.000
_cell.length_c   1.000
_cell.angle_alpha   90.00
_cell.angle_beta   90.00
_cell.angle_gamma   90.00
#
_symmetry.space_group_name_H-M   'P 1'
#
loop_
_entity.id
_entity.type
_entity.pdbx_description
1 polymer ?
#
loop_
_entity_poly.entity_id
_entity_poly.type
_entity_poly.pdbx_seq_one_letter_code
_entity_poly.pdbx_strand_id
1 'polypeptide(L)'
;MNAPLALDAVVKQLLANVAIFPDLAAALECKKDEPELAMATVAGEFVSAKGVIFGGCSEKRAASLLERKAQIAELAKEEAALAAKRDALRAECDKAKLALESAAQFHRELNDLERTIDRLNSERNALTRQVAAADSRIAQLESELQAMRSRLEREQSELSRFESAQKEDTLREEEVSGKIQQLRVALAAGQQRHENLLAQRESMRAREAELDELIGVRRADIAMYEQKLAAQASQSRESEALIEDWTREREKAQQITAMTAEQRGARLTAMAKREADLRQLRDSLGELQNSRAQQQVRQSQLQMKIDNLTEHIARAYQVDLDRFVPDEAAFEKTLRAQMKRKSENAARAEAISAEEGPPDLEQLIADLRSQLDNMGPVNLDAVHEYDELEERHKFLEAQNNDLTAARRELLDVISQINSTTRKLFAETFEQVRKNFREMFVELFGG
;
A
#
# COMPACT_ATOMS: atom_id res chain seq x y z
N MET A 1 -40.08 -0.40 -194.45
CA MET A 1 -40.95 -1.60 -194.51
C MET A 1 -42.02 -1.46 -193.44
N ASN A 2 -43.28 -1.75 -193.76
CA ASN A 2 -44.45 -1.50 -192.91
C ASN A 2 -44.39 -2.31 -191.60
N ALA A 3 -43.86 -1.73 -190.53
CA ALA A 3 -43.90 -2.30 -189.18
C ALA A 3 -45.11 -1.76 -188.40
N PRO A 4 -45.70 -2.56 -187.49
CA PRO A 4 -46.76 -2.09 -186.58
C PRO A 4 -46.28 -0.86 -185.79
N LEU A 5 -47.13 0.16 -185.64
CA LEU A 5 -46.78 1.48 -185.06
C LEU A 5 -46.05 1.40 -183.70
N ALA A 6 -46.33 0.38 -182.89
CA ALA A 6 -45.67 0.16 -181.59
C ALA A 6 -44.19 -0.29 -181.70
N LEU A 7 -43.76 -0.81 -182.84
CA LEU A 7 -42.41 -1.36 -183.06
C LEU A 7 -41.63 -0.60 -184.15
N ASP A 8 -42.27 0.30 -184.88
CA ASP A 8 -41.64 1.01 -186.00
C ASP A 8 -40.40 1.81 -185.57
N ALA A 9 -40.42 2.41 -184.37
CA ALA A 9 -39.27 3.11 -183.82
C ALA A 9 -38.08 2.16 -183.53
N VAL A 10 -38.33 0.98 -182.97
CA VAL A 10 -37.29 0.00 -182.63
C VAL A 10 -36.75 -0.68 -183.89
N VAL A 11 -37.61 -1.03 -184.85
CA VAL A 11 -37.20 -1.66 -186.11
C VAL A 11 -36.38 -0.70 -186.98
N LYS A 12 -36.75 0.58 -187.04
CA LYS A 12 -35.94 1.59 -187.76
C LYS A 12 -34.59 1.83 -187.10
N GLN A 13 -34.48 1.76 -185.77
CA GLN A 13 -33.20 1.85 -185.08
C GLN A 13 -32.33 0.60 -185.26
N LEU A 14 -32.91 -0.59 -185.24
CA LEU A 14 -32.18 -1.85 -185.40
C LEU A 14 -31.69 -2.09 -186.84
N LEU A 15 -32.36 -1.50 -187.84
CA LEU A 15 -31.99 -1.60 -189.25
C LEU A 15 -31.27 -0.35 -189.79
N ALA A 16 -31.01 0.64 -188.94
CA ALA A 16 -30.15 1.76 -189.30
C ALA A 16 -28.72 1.25 -189.49
N ASN A 17 -28.09 1.61 -190.61
CA ASN A 17 -26.71 1.23 -190.99
C ASN A 17 -26.50 -0.28 -191.26
N VAL A 18 -27.46 -0.94 -191.92
CA VAL A 18 -27.31 -2.29 -192.47
C VAL A 18 -27.43 -2.28 -193.99
N ALA A 19 -26.41 -2.75 -194.72
CA ALA A 19 -26.48 -2.91 -196.18
C ALA A 19 -26.61 -4.39 -196.58
N ILE A 20 -27.35 -4.64 -197.65
CA ILE A 20 -27.62 -6.00 -198.14
C ILE A 20 -26.77 -6.25 -199.38
N PHE A 21 -26.01 -7.34 -199.36
CA PHE A 21 -25.13 -7.77 -200.45
C PHE A 21 -25.57 -9.12 -201.01
N PRO A 22 -25.30 -9.40 -202.29
CA PRO A 22 -25.65 -10.69 -202.89
C PRO A 22 -24.83 -11.85 -202.32
N ASP A 23 -23.54 -11.64 -202.00
CA ASP A 23 -22.63 -12.68 -201.51
C ASP A 23 -21.64 -12.17 -200.44
N LEU A 24 -21.01 -13.11 -199.71
CA LEU A 24 -20.17 -12.81 -198.54
C LEU A 24 -18.82 -12.19 -198.90
N ALA A 25 -18.28 -12.47 -200.08
CA ALA A 25 -17.02 -11.88 -200.53
C ALA A 25 -17.19 -10.38 -200.79
N ALA A 26 -18.26 -9.99 -201.51
CA ALA A 26 -18.59 -8.60 -201.76
C ALA A 26 -18.92 -7.84 -200.46
N ALA A 27 -19.63 -8.50 -199.53
CA ALA A 27 -19.87 -7.93 -198.19
C ALA A 27 -18.56 -7.70 -197.43
N LEU A 28 -17.63 -8.65 -197.40
CA LEU A 28 -16.36 -8.50 -196.67
C LEU A 28 -15.41 -7.47 -197.30
N GLU A 29 -15.49 -7.24 -198.61
CA GLU A 29 -14.68 -6.23 -199.30
C GLU A 29 -15.15 -4.82 -198.94
N CYS A 30 -16.46 -4.56 -199.02
CA CYS A 30 -17.04 -3.27 -198.60
C CYS A 30 -16.87 -3.02 -197.10
N LYS A 31 -16.85 -4.09 -196.28
CA LYS A 31 -16.63 -4.00 -194.82
C LYS A 31 -15.26 -3.43 -194.44
N LYS A 32 -14.28 -3.45 -195.33
CA LYS A 32 -12.97 -2.81 -195.10
C LYS A 32 -13.05 -1.30 -195.24
N ASP A 33 -13.80 -0.83 -196.23
CA ASP A 33 -13.91 0.60 -196.55
C ASP A 33 -14.95 1.31 -195.66
N GLU A 34 -16.00 0.60 -195.24
CA GLU A 34 -17.06 1.12 -194.36
C GLU A 34 -17.28 0.20 -193.14
N PRO A 35 -16.38 0.24 -192.14
CA PRO A 35 -16.35 -0.73 -191.04
C PRO A 35 -17.54 -0.62 -190.08
N GLU A 36 -18.24 0.52 -190.00
CA GLU A 36 -19.35 0.71 -189.08
C GLU A 36 -20.67 0.09 -189.57
N LEU A 37 -20.75 -0.27 -190.86
CA LEU A 37 -21.96 -0.81 -191.47
C LEU A 37 -22.09 -2.31 -191.18
N ALA A 38 -23.21 -2.77 -190.63
CA ALA A 38 -23.50 -4.21 -190.58
C ALA A 38 -23.93 -4.70 -191.96
N MET A 39 -23.59 -5.92 -192.34
CA MET A 39 -23.82 -6.44 -193.68
C MET A 39 -24.55 -7.78 -193.62
N ALA A 40 -25.61 -7.90 -194.41
CA ALA A 40 -26.39 -9.12 -194.52
C ALA A 40 -26.31 -9.61 -195.96
N THR A 41 -25.99 -10.89 -196.18
CA THR A 41 -26.05 -11.47 -197.52
C THR A 41 -27.43 -12.05 -197.79
N VAL A 42 -27.85 -12.06 -199.06
CA VAL A 42 -29.13 -12.70 -199.45
C VAL A 42 -29.14 -14.20 -199.10
N ALA A 43 -27.97 -14.84 -198.98
CA ALA A 43 -27.81 -16.24 -198.55
C ALA A 43 -27.99 -16.49 -197.04
N GLY A 44 -28.20 -15.45 -196.21
CA GLY A 44 -28.54 -15.59 -194.79
C GLY A 44 -27.36 -15.53 -193.82
N GLU A 45 -26.20 -15.07 -194.28
CA GLU A 45 -25.05 -14.82 -193.41
C GLU A 45 -25.06 -13.35 -192.98
N PHE A 46 -24.77 -13.10 -191.70
CA PHE A 46 -24.82 -11.75 -191.15
C PHE A 46 -23.49 -11.39 -190.51
N VAL A 47 -22.89 -10.30 -190.98
CA VAL A 47 -21.67 -9.73 -190.44
C VAL A 47 -22.02 -8.47 -189.65
N SER A 48 -21.86 -8.53 -188.33
CA SER A 48 -22.12 -7.39 -187.46
C SER A 48 -21.18 -6.22 -187.75
N ALA A 49 -21.58 -4.99 -187.36
CA ALA A 49 -20.72 -3.81 -187.31
C ALA A 49 -19.34 -4.10 -186.66
N LYS A 50 -19.32 -4.95 -185.63
CA LYS A 50 -18.11 -5.35 -184.87
C LYS A 50 -17.30 -6.50 -185.50
N GLY A 51 -17.60 -6.91 -186.74
CA GLY A 51 -16.81 -7.90 -187.47
C GLY A 51 -17.05 -9.35 -187.07
N VAL A 52 -18.06 -9.62 -186.25
CA VAL A 52 -18.47 -11.00 -185.94
C VAL A 52 -19.31 -11.53 -187.10
N ILE A 53 -18.82 -12.58 -187.76
CA ILE A 53 -19.50 -13.28 -188.85
C ILE A 53 -20.39 -14.35 -188.22
N PHE A 54 -21.70 -14.16 -188.34
CA PHE A 54 -22.71 -15.15 -187.96
C PHE A 54 -23.13 -15.90 -189.22
N GLY A 55 -22.49 -17.03 -189.46
CA GLY A 55 -22.88 -17.99 -190.50
C GLY A 55 -23.96 -18.92 -189.99
N GLY A 56 -25.13 -18.90 -190.62
CA GLY A 56 -26.20 -19.86 -190.35
C GLY A 56 -25.84 -21.21 -190.96
N CYS A 57 -25.58 -22.22 -190.13
CA CYS A 57 -25.44 -23.61 -190.58
C CYS A 57 -26.66 -24.42 -190.17
N SER A 58 -27.28 -25.04 -191.17
CA SER A 58 -28.40 -25.96 -191.09
C SER A 58 -27.95 -27.42 -190.83
N GLU A 59 -28.84 -28.14 -190.16
CA GLU A 59 -29.09 -29.61 -190.20
C GLU A 59 -28.12 -30.67 -189.63
N LYS A 60 -28.64 -31.37 -188.60
CA LYS A 60 -28.68 -32.83 -188.33
C LYS A 60 -27.60 -33.74 -188.95
N ARG A 61 -26.90 -34.49 -188.08
CA ARG A 61 -26.50 -35.90 -188.31
C ARG A 61 -26.53 -36.71 -187.01
N ALA A 62 -27.07 -37.92 -187.10
CA ALA A 62 -27.19 -38.90 -186.01
C ALA A 62 -25.83 -39.57 -185.70
N ALA A 63 -25.57 -39.90 -184.43
CA ALA A 63 -24.40 -40.68 -184.01
C ALA A 63 -24.74 -41.73 -182.93
N SER A 64 -24.53 -42.98 -183.36
CA SER A 64 -24.36 -44.31 -182.74
C SER A 64 -24.23 -44.47 -181.20
N LEU A 65 -24.92 -45.50 -180.68
CA LEU A 65 -25.02 -45.98 -179.29
C LEU A 65 -23.72 -46.38 -178.57
N LEU A 66 -22.55 -46.34 -179.22
CA LEU A 66 -21.28 -46.75 -178.61
C LEU A 66 -20.58 -45.66 -177.78
N GLU A 67 -20.73 -44.37 -178.13
CA GLU A 67 -20.06 -43.26 -177.41
C GLU A 67 -20.68 -42.99 -176.03
N ARG A 68 -21.96 -43.33 -175.85
CA ARG A 68 -22.69 -43.15 -174.57
C ARG A 68 -22.21 -44.07 -173.44
N LYS A 69 -21.64 -45.24 -173.78
CA LYS A 69 -21.12 -46.19 -172.76
C LYS A 69 -19.76 -45.77 -172.20
N ALA A 70 -18.93 -45.09 -172.98
CA ALA A 70 -17.61 -44.61 -172.52
C ALA A 70 -17.73 -43.44 -171.52
N GLN A 71 -18.60 -42.46 -171.81
CA GLN A 71 -18.82 -41.31 -170.92
C GLN A 71 -19.39 -41.68 -169.54
N ILE A 72 -20.25 -42.70 -169.44
CA ILE A 72 -20.80 -43.15 -168.15
C ILE A 72 -19.71 -43.76 -167.27
N ALA A 73 -18.75 -44.49 -167.85
CA ALA A 73 -17.66 -45.10 -167.10
C ALA A 73 -16.66 -44.06 -166.56
N GLU A 74 -16.44 -42.97 -167.29
CA GLU A 74 -15.52 -41.90 -166.91
C GLU A 74 -16.10 -41.04 -165.78
N LEU A 75 -17.38 -40.67 -165.87
CA LEU A 75 -18.11 -39.96 -164.81
C LEU A 75 -18.24 -40.78 -163.52
N ALA A 76 -18.44 -42.11 -163.61
CA ALA A 76 -18.46 -42.99 -162.44
C ALA A 76 -17.10 -43.03 -161.70
N LYS A 77 -16.00 -42.88 -162.45
CA LYS A 77 -14.64 -42.81 -161.88
C LYS A 77 -14.41 -41.49 -161.14
N GLU A 78 -14.88 -40.38 -161.71
CA GLU A 78 -14.82 -39.06 -161.08
C GLU A 78 -15.71 -38.97 -159.83
N GLU A 79 -16.91 -39.56 -159.88
CA GLU A 79 -17.81 -39.65 -158.73
C GLU A 79 -17.16 -40.44 -157.58
N ALA A 80 -16.52 -41.57 -157.87
CA ALA A 80 -15.79 -42.36 -156.88
C ALA A 80 -14.59 -41.58 -156.28
N ALA A 81 -13.85 -40.83 -157.09
CA ALA A 81 -12.73 -40.01 -156.63
C ALA A 81 -13.18 -38.84 -155.74
N LEU A 82 -14.28 -38.16 -156.12
CA LEU A 82 -14.89 -37.10 -155.32
C LEU A 82 -15.51 -37.64 -154.03
N ALA A 83 -16.13 -38.82 -154.06
CA ALA A 83 -16.64 -39.50 -152.87
C ALA A 83 -15.50 -39.84 -151.89
N ALA A 84 -14.38 -40.38 -152.38
CA ALA A 84 -13.20 -40.65 -151.56
C ALA A 84 -12.61 -39.36 -150.95
N LYS A 85 -12.56 -38.26 -151.71
CA LYS A 85 -12.07 -36.96 -151.22
C LYS A 85 -13.01 -36.34 -150.19
N ARG A 86 -14.33 -36.47 -150.38
CA ARG A 86 -15.35 -36.07 -149.40
C ARG A 86 -15.22 -36.87 -148.11
N ASP A 87 -15.02 -38.18 -148.21
CA ASP A 87 -14.93 -39.05 -147.04
C ASP A 87 -13.62 -38.82 -146.25
N ALA A 88 -12.52 -38.52 -146.95
CA ALA A 88 -11.27 -38.07 -146.32
C ALA A 88 -11.43 -36.72 -145.59
N LEU A 89 -12.05 -35.72 -146.23
CA LEU A 89 -12.33 -34.42 -145.60
C LEU A 89 -13.32 -34.54 -144.43
N ARG A 90 -14.30 -35.45 -144.51
CA ARG A 90 -15.19 -35.77 -143.40
C ARG A 90 -14.42 -36.38 -142.23
N ALA A 91 -13.52 -37.34 -142.50
CA ALA A 91 -12.67 -37.93 -141.47
C ALA A 91 -11.73 -36.89 -140.81
N GLU A 92 -11.19 -35.94 -141.58
CA GLU A 92 -10.41 -34.82 -141.03
C GLU A 92 -11.27 -33.86 -140.21
N CYS A 93 -12.46 -33.50 -140.68
CA CYS A 93 -13.42 -32.71 -139.91
C CYS A 93 -13.82 -33.39 -138.61
N ASP A 94 -14.06 -34.70 -138.61
CA ASP A 94 -14.45 -35.43 -137.41
C ASP A 94 -13.27 -35.57 -136.43
N LYS A 95 -12.03 -35.73 -136.92
CA LYS A 95 -10.82 -35.62 -136.09
C LYS A 95 -10.67 -34.22 -135.49
N ALA A 96 -10.88 -33.17 -136.27
CA ALA A 96 -10.79 -31.79 -135.79
C ALA A 96 -11.89 -31.45 -134.77
N LYS A 97 -13.11 -31.99 -134.94
CA LYS A 97 -14.19 -31.86 -133.95
C LYS A 97 -13.83 -32.56 -132.64
N LEU A 98 -13.33 -33.80 -132.68
CA LEU A 98 -12.89 -34.51 -131.48
C LEU A 98 -11.72 -33.78 -130.77
N ALA A 99 -10.80 -33.20 -131.54
CA ALA A 99 -9.72 -32.36 -131.00
C ALA A 99 -10.25 -31.07 -130.37
N LEU A 100 -11.27 -30.43 -130.96
CA LEU A 100 -11.90 -29.24 -130.41
C LEU A 100 -12.71 -29.55 -129.14
N GLU A 101 -13.43 -30.67 -129.11
CA GLU A 101 -14.18 -31.13 -127.95
C GLU A 101 -13.25 -31.46 -126.78
N SER A 102 -12.14 -32.16 -127.02
CA SER A 102 -11.13 -32.42 -126.00
C SER A 102 -10.42 -31.14 -125.54
N ALA A 103 -10.06 -30.23 -126.45
CA ALA A 103 -9.50 -28.92 -126.08
C ALA A 103 -10.50 -28.09 -125.24
N ALA A 104 -11.79 -28.13 -125.57
CA ALA A 104 -12.83 -27.47 -124.80
C ALA A 104 -13.03 -28.11 -123.42
N GLN A 105 -12.90 -29.44 -123.30
CA GLN A 105 -12.91 -30.14 -122.01
C GLN A 105 -11.71 -29.73 -121.15
N PHE A 106 -10.49 -29.79 -121.69
CA PHE A 106 -9.29 -29.34 -120.97
C PHE A 106 -9.34 -27.87 -120.58
N HIS A 107 -9.92 -27.00 -121.42
CA HIS A 107 -10.09 -25.59 -121.07
C HIS A 107 -11.10 -25.39 -119.92
N ARG A 108 -12.17 -26.19 -119.84
CA ARG A 108 -13.09 -26.18 -118.69
C ARG A 108 -12.38 -26.67 -117.43
N GLU A 109 -11.65 -27.77 -117.52
CA GLU A 109 -10.88 -28.33 -116.40
C GLU A 109 -9.84 -27.33 -115.88
N LEU A 110 -9.10 -26.65 -116.77
CA LEU A 110 -8.16 -25.59 -116.40
C LEU A 110 -8.87 -24.43 -115.69
N ASN A 111 -10.00 -23.95 -116.20
CA ASN A 111 -10.76 -22.88 -115.57
C ASN A 111 -11.29 -23.30 -114.18
N ASP A 112 -11.70 -24.55 -113.99
CA ASP A 112 -12.14 -25.06 -112.69
C ASP A 112 -10.95 -25.27 -111.71
N LEU A 113 -9.79 -25.68 -112.21
CA LEU A 113 -8.53 -25.71 -111.47
C LEU A 113 -8.06 -24.32 -111.06
N GLU A 114 -8.15 -23.32 -111.93
CA GLU A 114 -7.83 -21.92 -111.61
C GLU A 114 -8.77 -21.37 -110.54
N ARG A 115 -10.08 -21.61 -110.66
CA ARG A 115 -11.06 -21.22 -109.62
C ARG A 115 -10.79 -21.89 -108.28
N THR A 116 -10.36 -23.15 -108.27
CA THR A 116 -10.02 -23.86 -107.03
C THR A 116 -8.71 -23.35 -106.43
N ILE A 117 -7.71 -23.02 -107.24
CA ILE A 117 -6.47 -22.35 -106.80
C ILE A 117 -6.78 -20.98 -106.18
N ASP A 118 -7.61 -20.16 -106.83
CA ASP A 118 -8.00 -18.85 -106.31
C ASP A 118 -8.76 -18.97 -104.99
N ARG A 119 -9.67 -19.96 -104.90
CA ARG A 119 -10.37 -20.26 -103.66
C ARG A 119 -9.40 -20.67 -102.55
N LEU A 120 -8.51 -21.62 -102.79
CA LEU A 120 -7.51 -22.06 -101.81
C LEU A 120 -6.56 -20.94 -101.41
N ASN A 121 -6.17 -20.07 -102.35
CA ASN A 121 -5.35 -18.89 -102.05
C ASN A 121 -6.09 -17.89 -101.16
N SER A 122 -7.39 -17.67 -101.41
CA SER A 122 -8.23 -16.82 -100.57
C SER A 122 -8.39 -17.39 -99.16
N GLU A 123 -8.59 -18.70 -99.03
CA GLU A 123 -8.69 -19.43 -97.76
C GLU A 123 -7.35 -19.39 -97.01
N ARG A 124 -6.22 -19.64 -97.69
CA ARG A 124 -4.88 -19.52 -97.13
C ARG A 124 -4.64 -18.11 -96.60
N ASN A 125 -4.94 -17.07 -97.40
CA ASN A 125 -4.74 -15.68 -96.99
C ASN A 125 -5.64 -15.31 -95.79
N ALA A 126 -6.88 -15.82 -95.74
CA ALA A 126 -7.77 -15.63 -94.60
C ALA A 126 -7.20 -16.31 -93.33
N LEU A 127 -6.73 -17.55 -93.45
CA LEU A 127 -6.08 -18.27 -92.34
C LEU A 127 -4.80 -17.59 -91.88
N THR A 128 -3.94 -17.12 -92.80
CA THR A 128 -2.73 -16.37 -92.43
C THR A 128 -3.04 -15.10 -91.65
N ARG A 129 -4.10 -14.36 -92.04
CA ARG A 129 -4.56 -13.19 -91.28
C ARG A 129 -5.10 -13.58 -89.90
N GLN A 130 -5.84 -14.69 -89.79
CA GLN A 130 -6.33 -15.19 -88.51
C GLN A 130 -5.19 -15.62 -87.58
N VAL A 131 -4.17 -16.31 -88.09
CA VAL A 131 -2.98 -16.68 -87.30
C VAL A 131 -2.24 -15.44 -86.83
N ALA A 132 -1.96 -14.47 -87.71
CA ALA A 132 -1.31 -13.23 -87.31
C ALA A 132 -2.11 -12.43 -86.26
N ALA A 133 -3.44 -12.42 -86.36
CA ALA A 133 -4.30 -11.81 -85.36
C ALA A 133 -4.26 -12.56 -84.01
N ALA A 134 -4.23 -13.90 -84.04
CA ALA A 134 -4.10 -14.73 -82.84
C ALA A 134 -2.73 -14.54 -82.17
N ASP A 135 -1.64 -14.52 -82.93
CA ASP A 135 -0.28 -14.29 -82.41
C ASP A 135 -0.15 -12.92 -81.75
N SER A 136 -0.68 -11.87 -82.39
CA SER A 136 -0.75 -10.53 -81.79
C SER A 136 -1.54 -10.54 -80.48
N ARG A 137 -2.65 -11.30 -80.42
CA ARG A 137 -3.45 -11.42 -79.20
C ARG A 137 -2.72 -12.19 -78.10
N ILE A 138 -1.98 -13.24 -78.44
CA ILE A 138 -1.14 -14.00 -77.49
C ILE A 138 -0.07 -13.08 -76.92
N ALA A 139 0.66 -12.35 -77.76
CA ALA A 139 1.71 -11.43 -77.31
C ALA A 139 1.16 -10.33 -76.37
N GLN A 140 -0.03 -9.80 -76.66
CA GLN A 140 -0.72 -8.86 -75.76
C GLN A 140 -1.04 -9.51 -74.40
N LEU A 141 -1.63 -10.70 -74.41
CA LEU A 141 -2.00 -11.43 -73.18
C LEU A 141 -0.77 -11.81 -72.35
N GLU A 142 0.34 -12.20 -72.99
CA GLU A 142 1.60 -12.49 -72.30
C GLU A 142 2.18 -11.24 -71.63
N SER A 143 2.15 -10.09 -72.30
CA SER A 143 2.57 -8.82 -71.73
C SER A 143 1.67 -8.40 -70.54
N GLU A 144 0.35 -8.55 -70.68
CA GLU A 144 -0.61 -8.29 -69.60
C GLU A 144 -0.37 -9.21 -68.40
N LEU A 145 -0.17 -10.51 -68.64
CA LEU A 145 0.12 -11.50 -67.60
C LEU A 145 1.43 -11.18 -66.87
N GLN A 146 2.48 -10.78 -67.60
CA GLN A 146 3.76 -10.42 -66.99
C GLN A 146 3.65 -9.13 -66.16
N ALA A 147 2.89 -8.14 -66.65
CA ALA A 147 2.59 -6.93 -65.87
C ALA A 147 1.84 -7.28 -64.57
N MET A 148 0.82 -8.13 -64.64
CA MET A 148 0.05 -8.56 -63.47
C MET A 148 0.89 -9.35 -62.46
N ARG A 149 1.77 -10.25 -62.94
CA ARG A 149 2.73 -10.98 -62.07
C ARG A 149 3.66 -10.02 -61.32
N SER A 150 4.24 -9.05 -62.03
CA SER A 150 5.12 -8.06 -61.40
C SER A 150 4.38 -7.19 -60.37
N ARG A 151 3.09 -6.93 -60.60
CA ARG A 151 2.24 -6.17 -59.67
C ARG A 151 1.93 -7.00 -58.41
N LEU A 152 1.60 -8.28 -58.59
CA LEU A 152 1.36 -9.20 -57.49
C LEU A 152 2.60 -9.38 -56.59
N GLU A 153 3.78 -9.53 -57.18
CA GLU A 153 5.04 -9.63 -56.43
C GLU A 153 5.31 -8.35 -55.60
N ARG A 154 5.05 -7.17 -56.17
CA ARG A 154 5.17 -5.90 -55.44
C ARG A 154 4.20 -5.85 -54.26
N GLU A 155 2.92 -6.15 -54.49
CA GLU A 155 1.89 -6.13 -53.43
C GLU A 155 2.20 -7.15 -52.33
N GLN A 156 2.69 -8.36 -52.66
CA GLN A 156 3.14 -9.34 -51.67
C GLN A 156 4.35 -8.84 -50.86
N SER A 157 5.29 -8.16 -51.51
CA SER A 157 6.44 -7.56 -50.82
C SER A 157 6.03 -6.40 -49.90
N GLU A 158 5.04 -5.61 -50.29
CA GLU A 158 4.49 -4.52 -49.47
C GLU A 158 3.71 -5.08 -48.29
N LEU A 159 2.87 -6.10 -48.51
CA LEU A 159 2.11 -6.76 -47.46
C LEU A 159 3.03 -7.37 -46.38
N SER A 160 4.07 -8.09 -46.79
CA SER A 160 5.03 -8.69 -45.83
C SER A 160 5.82 -7.63 -45.03
N ARG A 161 6.15 -6.48 -45.65
CA ARG A 161 6.73 -5.33 -44.93
C ARG A 161 5.74 -4.73 -43.94
N PHE A 162 4.47 -4.62 -44.31
CA PHE A 162 3.43 -4.09 -43.44
C PHE A 162 3.17 -5.02 -42.25
N GLU A 163 3.09 -6.33 -42.48
CA GLU A 163 2.90 -7.33 -41.42
C GLU A 163 4.08 -7.38 -40.44
N SER A 164 5.32 -7.22 -40.92
CA SER A 164 6.49 -7.16 -40.05
C SER A 164 6.54 -5.88 -39.22
N ALA A 165 6.23 -4.72 -39.83
CA ALA A 165 6.11 -3.45 -39.11
C ALA A 165 5.00 -3.51 -38.05
N GLN A 166 3.83 -4.08 -38.40
CA GLN A 166 2.73 -4.25 -37.45
C GLN A 166 3.13 -5.11 -36.26
N LYS A 167 3.83 -6.23 -36.48
CA LYS A 167 4.33 -7.08 -35.40
C LYS A 167 5.30 -6.32 -34.49
N GLU A 168 6.22 -5.55 -35.06
CA GLU A 168 7.18 -4.75 -34.30
C GLU A 168 6.47 -3.68 -33.45
N ASP A 169 5.46 -3.00 -34.01
CA ASP A 169 4.68 -2.00 -33.30
C ASP A 169 3.83 -2.63 -32.19
N THR A 170 3.23 -3.80 -32.40
CA THR A 170 2.49 -4.52 -31.34
C THR A 170 3.40 -4.92 -30.17
N LEU A 171 4.62 -5.38 -30.44
CA LEU A 171 5.59 -5.70 -29.39
C LEU A 171 6.01 -4.45 -28.60
N ARG A 172 6.23 -3.32 -29.29
CA ARG A 172 6.53 -2.04 -28.64
C ARG A 172 5.37 -1.57 -27.77
N GLU A 173 4.13 -1.71 -28.25
CA GLU A 173 2.94 -1.35 -27.49
C GLU A 173 2.81 -2.19 -26.22
N GLU A 174 3.03 -3.50 -26.30
CA GLU A 174 3.05 -4.41 -25.15
C GLU A 174 4.16 -4.04 -24.14
N GLU A 175 5.37 -3.74 -24.61
CA GLU A 175 6.48 -3.30 -23.76
C GLU A 175 6.16 -1.97 -23.03
N VAL A 176 5.62 -0.99 -23.74
CA VAL A 176 5.25 0.31 -23.17
C VAL A 176 4.11 0.14 -22.18
N SER A 177 3.09 -0.66 -22.51
CA SER A 177 1.99 -1.00 -21.61
C SER A 177 2.49 -1.68 -20.32
N GLY A 178 3.43 -2.62 -20.45
CA GLY A 178 4.10 -3.25 -19.31
C GLY A 178 4.85 -2.26 -18.42
N LYS A 179 5.61 -1.33 -19.02
CA LYS A 179 6.31 -0.25 -18.29
C LYS A 179 5.34 0.69 -17.57
N ILE A 180 4.23 1.06 -18.22
CA ILE A 180 3.18 1.90 -17.61
C ILE A 180 2.59 1.20 -16.39
N GLN A 181 2.29 -0.09 -16.49
CA GLN A 181 1.71 -0.84 -15.39
C GLN A 181 2.69 -0.98 -14.20
N GLN A 182 3.98 -1.24 -14.48
CA GLN A 182 5.02 -1.25 -13.46
C GLN A 182 5.15 0.11 -12.74
N LEU A 183 5.14 1.21 -13.50
CA LEU A 183 5.19 2.57 -12.93
C LEU A 183 3.94 2.89 -12.10
N ARG A 184 2.75 2.43 -12.51
CA ARG A 184 1.52 2.59 -11.72
C ARG A 184 1.59 1.88 -10.38
N VAL A 185 2.07 0.63 -10.37
CA VAL A 185 2.25 -0.14 -9.14
C VAL A 185 3.29 0.53 -8.23
N ALA A 186 4.42 0.97 -8.80
CA ALA A 186 5.46 1.67 -8.04
C ALA A 186 4.96 3.01 -7.46
N LEU A 187 4.16 3.76 -8.21
CA LEU A 187 3.54 5.01 -7.76
C LEU A 187 2.57 4.76 -6.59
N ALA A 188 1.68 3.77 -6.72
CA ALA A 188 0.73 3.42 -5.67
C ALA A 188 1.46 2.96 -4.39
N ALA A 189 2.48 2.12 -4.52
CA ALA A 189 3.32 1.72 -3.39
C ALA A 189 4.05 2.90 -2.74
N GLY A 190 4.55 3.85 -3.55
CA GLY A 190 5.18 5.08 -3.07
C GLY A 190 4.21 5.98 -2.31
N GLN A 191 2.99 6.16 -2.82
CA GLN A 191 1.94 6.94 -2.17
C GLN A 191 1.52 6.33 -0.84
N GLN A 192 1.29 5.01 -0.79
CA GLN A 192 0.94 4.31 0.45
C GLN A 192 2.06 4.41 1.50
N ARG A 193 3.33 4.28 1.09
CA ARG A 193 4.48 4.50 2.00
C ARG A 193 4.52 5.93 2.52
N HIS A 194 4.23 6.92 1.68
CA HIS A 194 4.21 8.32 2.07
C HIS A 194 3.10 8.59 3.10
N GLU A 195 1.89 8.10 2.87
CA GLU A 195 0.77 8.22 3.81
C GLU A 195 1.08 7.54 5.15
N ASN A 196 1.65 6.34 5.13
CA ASN A 196 2.08 5.64 6.34
C ASN A 196 3.14 6.44 7.12
N LEU A 197 4.11 7.05 6.44
CA LEU A 197 5.12 7.89 7.08
C LEU A 197 4.53 9.18 7.65
N LEU A 198 3.53 9.77 6.98
CA LEU A 198 2.81 10.93 7.49
C LEU A 198 2.04 10.58 8.77
N ALA A 199 1.31 9.47 8.77
CA ALA A 199 0.57 8.99 9.95
C ALA A 199 1.51 8.69 11.12
N GLN A 200 2.66 8.05 10.87
CA GLN A 200 3.69 7.82 11.89
C GLN A 200 4.28 9.13 12.42
N ARG A 201 4.50 10.12 11.56
CA ARG A 201 5.01 11.43 11.98
C ARG A 201 3.98 12.17 12.85
N GLU A 202 2.70 12.08 12.52
CA GLU A 202 1.63 12.70 13.30
C GLU A 202 1.48 12.06 14.69
N SER A 203 1.54 10.73 14.79
CA SER A 203 1.50 10.04 16.08
C SER A 203 2.72 10.37 16.95
N MET A 204 3.92 10.44 16.35
CA MET A 204 5.14 10.86 17.05
C MET A 204 5.06 12.31 17.53
N ARG A 205 4.53 13.23 16.71
CA ARG A 205 4.31 14.63 17.13
C ARG A 205 3.31 14.77 18.26
N ALA A 206 2.22 14.01 18.23
CA ALA A 206 1.27 13.98 19.34
C ALA A 206 1.95 13.50 20.62
N ARG A 207 2.79 12.46 20.51
CA ARG A 207 3.56 11.94 21.64
C ARG A 207 4.60 12.92 22.17
N GLU A 208 5.29 13.66 21.30
CA GLU A 208 6.20 14.73 21.71
C GLU A 208 5.46 15.81 22.50
N ALA A 209 4.29 16.27 22.03
CA ALA A 209 3.49 17.26 22.72
C ALA A 209 3.02 16.78 24.11
N GLU A 210 2.59 15.52 24.24
CA GLU A 210 2.24 14.91 25.53
C GLU A 210 3.44 14.87 26.49
N LEU A 211 4.63 14.51 25.99
CA LEU A 211 5.85 14.46 26.79
C LEU A 211 6.30 15.85 27.23
N ASP A 212 6.20 16.85 26.37
CA ASP A 212 6.53 18.24 26.70
C ASP A 212 5.58 18.80 27.78
N GLU A 213 4.28 18.51 27.69
CA GLU A 213 3.31 18.87 28.73
C GLU A 213 3.66 18.20 30.07
N LEU A 214 3.96 16.89 30.03
CA LEU A 214 4.33 16.13 31.23
C LEU A 214 5.64 16.63 31.86
N ILE A 215 6.63 16.99 31.04
CA ILE A 215 7.87 17.63 31.51
C ILE A 215 7.56 18.99 32.14
N GLY A 216 6.67 19.78 31.54
CA GLY A 216 6.21 21.06 32.08
C GLY A 216 5.60 20.92 33.48
N VAL A 217 4.66 19.98 33.64
CA VAL A 217 4.03 19.66 34.93
C VAL A 217 5.08 19.21 35.95
N ARG A 218 5.98 18.31 35.58
CA ARG A 218 7.02 17.81 36.50
C ARG A 218 8.00 18.88 36.93
N ARG A 219 8.37 19.80 36.04
CA ARG A 219 9.21 20.95 36.39
C ARG A 219 8.51 21.88 37.39
N ALA A 220 7.22 22.13 37.20
CA ALA A 220 6.43 22.92 38.15
C ALA A 220 6.32 22.22 39.51
N ASP A 221 6.08 20.90 39.54
CA ASP A 221 6.07 20.10 40.76
C ASP A 221 7.41 20.20 41.51
N ILE A 222 8.54 20.03 40.79
CA ILE A 222 9.88 20.12 41.38
C ILE A 222 10.10 21.51 42.01
N ALA A 223 9.80 22.58 41.28
CA ALA A 223 9.96 23.95 41.79
C ALA A 223 9.09 24.19 43.05
N MET A 224 7.86 23.67 43.07
CA MET A 224 6.99 23.72 44.24
C MET A 224 7.60 22.98 45.43
N TYR A 225 8.12 21.77 45.24
CA TYR A 225 8.73 20.98 46.31
C TYR A 225 10.03 21.60 46.83
N GLU A 226 10.86 22.17 45.94
CA GLU A 226 12.07 22.90 46.32
C GLU A 226 11.71 24.12 47.19
N GLN A 227 10.68 24.88 46.81
CA GLN A 227 10.21 26.02 47.60
C GLN A 227 9.67 25.57 48.97
N LYS A 228 8.89 24.48 49.03
CA LYS A 228 8.40 23.91 50.29
C LYS A 228 9.56 23.46 51.19
N LEU A 229 10.56 22.78 50.62
CA LEU A 229 11.74 22.32 51.35
C LEU A 229 12.54 23.49 51.92
N ALA A 230 12.73 24.57 51.13
CA ALA A 230 13.41 25.76 51.58
C ALA A 230 12.67 26.45 52.74
N ALA A 231 11.34 26.59 52.63
CA ALA A 231 10.51 27.17 53.69
C ALA A 231 10.56 26.33 54.98
N GLN A 232 10.45 25.00 54.85
CA GLN A 232 10.53 24.09 55.98
C GLN A 232 11.91 24.09 56.63
N ALA A 233 12.98 24.19 55.84
CA ALA A 233 14.35 24.31 56.35
C ALA A 233 14.55 25.63 57.13
N SER A 234 14.00 26.75 56.65
CA SER A 234 14.03 28.00 57.42
C SER A 234 13.26 27.90 58.74
N GLN A 235 12.08 27.27 58.72
CA GLN A 235 11.26 27.08 59.92
C GLN A 235 11.94 26.14 60.94
N SER A 236 12.63 25.09 60.49
CA SER A 236 13.41 24.21 61.36
C SER A 236 14.54 24.96 62.04
N ARG A 237 15.29 25.78 61.30
CA ARG A 237 16.37 26.60 61.87
C ARG A 237 15.87 27.61 62.90
N GLU A 238 14.74 28.26 62.63
CA GLU A 238 14.11 29.17 63.59
C GLU A 238 13.67 28.43 64.85
N SER A 239 13.07 27.25 64.69
CA SER A 239 12.65 26.40 65.81
C SER A 239 13.84 25.91 66.64
N GLU A 240 14.93 25.49 65.99
CA GLU A 240 16.18 25.08 66.64
C GLU A 240 16.78 26.22 67.45
N ALA A 241 16.85 27.43 66.87
CA ALA A 241 17.34 28.61 67.59
C ALA A 241 16.49 28.94 68.83
N LEU A 242 15.17 28.86 68.71
CA LEU A 242 14.26 29.05 69.84
C LEU A 242 14.48 27.98 70.92
N ILE A 243 14.66 26.72 70.54
CA ILE A 243 14.95 25.63 71.49
C ILE A 243 16.28 25.89 72.21
N GLU A 244 17.31 26.34 71.51
CA GLU A 244 18.60 26.71 72.13
C GLU A 244 18.48 27.87 73.11
N ASP A 245 17.68 28.89 72.80
CA ASP A 245 17.46 30.01 73.71
C ASP A 245 16.66 29.58 74.95
N TRP A 246 15.61 28.79 74.77
CA TRP A 246 14.81 28.26 75.89
C TRP A 246 15.57 27.28 76.77
N THR A 247 16.45 26.46 76.19
CA THR A 247 17.32 25.55 76.96
C THR A 247 18.32 26.34 77.80
N ARG A 248 18.96 27.37 77.23
CA ARG A 248 19.84 28.29 77.98
C ARG A 248 19.10 28.99 79.12
N GLU A 249 17.87 29.45 78.88
CA GLU A 249 17.09 30.12 79.93
C GLU A 249 16.64 29.15 81.02
N ARG A 250 16.27 27.91 80.64
CA ARG A 250 15.96 26.84 81.59
C ARG A 250 17.16 26.49 82.46
N GLU A 251 18.37 26.41 81.90
CA GLU A 251 19.59 26.14 82.67
C GLU A 251 19.88 27.23 83.68
N LYS A 252 19.76 28.52 83.31
CA LYS A 252 19.89 29.63 84.26
C LYS A 252 18.86 29.53 85.38
N ALA A 253 17.60 29.26 85.05
CA ALA A 253 16.54 29.09 86.04
C ALA A 253 16.81 27.89 86.97
N GLN A 254 17.35 26.78 86.44
CA GLN A 254 17.75 25.61 87.23
C GLN A 254 18.92 25.93 88.16
N GLN A 255 19.92 26.70 87.73
CA GLN A 255 21.02 27.13 88.59
C GLN A 255 20.53 28.03 89.74
N ILE A 256 19.65 28.99 89.43
CA ILE A 256 19.07 29.88 90.45
C ILE A 256 18.23 29.09 91.46
N THR A 257 17.41 28.16 90.99
CA THR A 257 16.59 27.32 91.89
C THR A 257 17.46 26.41 92.75
N ALA A 258 18.52 25.82 92.21
CA ALA A 258 19.49 25.03 92.97
C ALA A 258 20.21 25.86 94.05
N MET A 259 20.73 27.04 93.69
CA MET A 259 21.36 27.96 94.66
C MET A 259 20.38 28.38 95.76
N THR A 260 19.13 28.68 95.40
CA THR A 260 18.09 29.07 96.36
C THR A 260 17.75 27.92 97.29
N ALA A 261 17.67 26.68 96.77
CA ALA A 261 17.44 25.48 97.57
C ALA A 261 18.60 25.21 98.55
N GLU A 262 19.85 25.37 98.11
CA GLU A 262 21.03 25.24 98.96
C GLU A 262 21.04 26.29 100.08
N GLN A 263 20.82 27.57 99.74
CA GLN A 263 20.70 28.66 100.72
C GLN A 263 19.57 28.40 101.73
N ARG A 264 18.42 27.91 101.26
CA ARG A 264 17.29 27.53 102.12
C ARG A 264 17.68 26.38 103.06
N GLY A 265 18.36 25.35 102.57
CA GLY A 265 18.86 24.24 103.39
C GLY A 265 19.86 24.71 104.46
N ALA A 266 20.81 25.57 104.09
CA ALA A 266 21.75 26.17 105.02
C ALA A 266 21.05 27.02 106.10
N ARG A 267 20.04 27.80 105.73
CA ARG A 267 19.24 28.58 106.71
C ARG A 267 18.43 27.68 107.64
N LEU A 268 17.81 26.63 107.13
CA LEU A 268 17.04 25.67 107.94
C LEU A 268 17.94 24.94 108.94
N THR A 269 19.12 24.49 108.52
CA THR A 269 20.09 23.83 109.42
C THR A 269 20.63 24.80 110.48
N ALA A 270 20.91 26.05 110.12
CA ALA A 270 21.30 27.08 111.08
C ALA A 270 20.18 27.38 112.07
N MET A 271 18.93 27.47 111.61
CA MET A 271 17.75 27.68 112.47
C MET A 271 17.57 26.50 113.44
N ALA A 272 17.65 25.26 112.95
CA ALA A 272 17.58 24.06 113.79
C ALA A 272 18.68 24.01 114.86
N LYS A 273 19.91 24.40 114.54
CA LYS A 273 20.99 24.54 115.52
C LYS A 273 20.66 25.58 116.58
N ARG A 274 20.20 26.77 116.17
CA ARG A 274 19.81 27.84 117.10
C ARG A 274 18.64 27.44 118.00
N GLU A 275 17.67 26.71 117.48
CA GLU A 275 16.58 26.15 118.29
C GLU A 275 17.08 25.12 119.30
N ALA A 276 18.01 24.24 118.90
CA ALA A 276 18.63 23.28 119.80
C ALA A 276 19.45 23.96 120.91
N ASP A 277 20.29 24.95 120.55
CA ASP A 277 21.06 25.76 121.51
C ASP A 277 20.12 26.45 122.50
N LEU A 278 19.00 26.99 122.02
CA LEU A 278 18.02 27.70 122.84
C LEU A 278 17.27 26.75 123.77
N ARG A 279 16.96 25.53 123.33
CA ARG A 279 16.41 24.46 124.20
C ARG A 279 17.40 24.11 125.30
N GLN A 280 18.66 23.85 124.96
CA GLN A 280 19.70 23.54 125.95
C GLN A 280 19.89 24.67 126.97
N LEU A 281 19.85 25.93 126.53
CA LEU A 281 19.94 27.08 127.41
C LEU A 281 18.73 27.17 128.36
N ARG A 282 17.51 26.91 127.86
CA ARG A 282 16.30 26.85 128.70
C ARG A 282 16.37 25.73 129.73
N ASP A 283 16.85 24.55 129.35
CA ASP A 283 17.01 23.42 130.27
C ASP A 283 18.01 23.77 131.38
N SER A 284 19.17 24.35 131.02
CA SER A 284 20.18 24.81 132.00
C SER A 284 19.65 25.91 132.93
N LEU A 285 18.81 26.82 132.43
CA LEU A 285 18.15 27.83 133.24
C LEU A 285 17.16 27.18 134.22
N GLY A 286 16.41 26.17 133.77
CA GLY A 286 15.51 25.37 134.60
C GLY A 286 16.27 24.64 135.73
N GLU A 287 17.42 24.02 135.42
CA GLU A 287 18.29 23.38 136.41
C GLU A 287 18.82 24.39 137.44
N LEU A 288 19.30 25.55 137.00
CA LEU A 288 19.76 26.63 137.88
C LEU A 288 18.63 27.16 138.77
N GLN A 289 17.42 27.32 138.23
CA GLN A 289 16.24 27.74 139.01
C GLN A 289 15.86 26.69 140.05
N ASN A 290 15.87 25.40 139.69
CA ASN A 290 15.61 24.31 140.62
C ASN A 290 16.67 24.24 141.73
N SER A 291 17.95 24.39 141.37
CA SER A 291 19.05 24.47 142.34
C SER A 291 18.89 25.67 143.28
N ARG A 292 18.55 26.85 142.74
CA ARG A 292 18.26 28.04 143.55
C ARG A 292 17.10 27.77 144.52
N ALA A 293 16.01 27.16 144.05
CA ALA A 293 14.87 26.81 144.89
C ALA A 293 15.25 25.82 146.00
N GLN A 294 16.03 24.79 145.69
CA GLN A 294 16.55 23.83 146.68
C GLN A 294 17.45 24.51 147.71
N GLN A 295 18.38 25.37 147.28
CA GLN A 295 19.25 26.13 148.19
C GLN A 295 18.43 27.06 149.09
N GLN A 296 17.37 27.68 148.57
CA GLN A 296 16.50 28.56 149.33
C GLN A 296 15.64 27.80 150.37
N VAL A 297 15.16 26.59 150.03
CA VAL A 297 14.53 25.68 150.99
C VAL A 297 15.54 25.22 152.05
N ARG A 298 16.77 24.90 151.66
CA ARG A 298 17.82 24.50 152.60
C ARG A 298 18.21 25.64 153.54
N GLN A 299 18.27 26.87 153.02
CA GLN A 299 18.49 28.08 153.79
C GLN A 299 17.36 28.28 154.81
N SER A 300 16.09 28.14 154.42
CA SER A 300 14.97 28.27 155.35
C SER A 300 14.95 27.15 156.40
N GLN A 301 15.28 25.91 156.04
CA GLN A 301 15.42 24.80 157.00
C GLN A 301 16.55 25.03 158.00
N LEU A 302 17.70 25.51 157.53
CA LEU A 302 18.82 25.87 158.42
C LEU A 302 18.43 27.03 159.34
N GLN A 303 17.73 28.03 158.83
CA GLN A 303 17.21 29.13 159.63
C GLN A 303 16.25 28.61 160.71
N MET A 304 15.28 27.76 160.35
CA MET A 304 14.40 27.13 161.33
C MET A 304 15.17 26.29 162.36
N LYS A 305 16.22 25.55 161.95
CA LYS A 305 17.06 24.81 162.90
C LYS A 305 17.81 25.73 163.84
N ILE A 306 18.34 26.85 163.35
CA ILE A 306 18.95 27.89 164.18
C ILE A 306 17.90 28.36 165.18
N ASP A 307 16.73 28.81 164.70
CA ASP A 307 15.64 29.33 165.54
C ASP A 307 15.17 28.31 166.61
N ASN A 308 15.04 27.03 166.24
CA ASN A 308 14.70 25.96 167.18
C ASN A 308 15.82 25.67 168.18
N LEU A 309 17.09 25.75 167.78
CA LEU A 309 18.23 25.58 168.69
C LEU A 309 18.35 26.77 169.64
N THR A 310 18.18 28.01 169.17
CA THR A 310 18.11 29.20 170.03
C THR A 310 16.96 29.05 171.02
N GLU A 311 15.78 28.65 170.57
CA GLU A 311 14.63 28.46 171.45
C GLU A 311 14.82 27.29 172.44
N HIS A 312 15.38 26.16 172.02
CA HIS A 312 15.70 25.05 172.92
C HIS A 312 16.72 25.48 173.97
N ILE A 313 17.80 26.16 173.59
CA ILE A 313 18.82 26.60 174.55
C ILE A 313 18.21 27.59 175.53
N ALA A 314 17.39 28.54 175.04
CA ALA A 314 16.66 29.48 175.87
C ALA A 314 15.75 28.77 176.89
N ARG A 315 15.01 27.74 176.47
CA ARG A 315 14.11 26.99 177.36
C ARG A 315 14.83 26.06 178.33
N ALA A 316 15.78 25.25 177.85
CA ALA A 316 16.40 24.18 178.63
C ALA A 316 17.43 24.70 179.63
N TYR A 317 18.17 25.74 179.26
CA TYR A 317 19.20 26.33 180.11
C TYR A 317 18.74 27.62 180.79
N GLN A 318 17.53 28.12 180.48
CA GLN A 318 17.03 29.44 180.95
C GLN A 318 18.02 30.57 180.63
N VAL A 319 18.80 30.41 179.56
CA VAL A 319 19.80 31.35 179.10
C VAL A 319 19.27 32.03 177.86
N ASP A 320 19.03 33.33 177.96
CA ASP A 320 18.68 34.14 176.80
C ASP A 320 19.94 34.36 175.95
N LEU A 321 20.07 33.60 174.85
CA LEU A 321 21.27 33.58 174.01
C LEU A 321 21.60 34.95 173.40
N ASP A 322 20.58 35.76 173.11
CA ASP A 322 20.76 37.11 172.57
C ASP A 322 21.35 38.09 173.60
N ARG A 323 21.40 37.71 174.89
CA ARG A 323 21.94 38.51 176.00
C ARG A 323 22.98 37.78 176.85
N PHE A 324 23.41 36.59 176.43
CA PHE A 324 24.37 35.78 177.17
C PHE A 324 25.80 36.32 177.01
N VAL A 325 26.46 36.60 178.15
CA VAL A 325 27.87 36.98 178.22
C VAL A 325 28.64 35.84 178.89
N PRO A 326 29.61 35.19 178.22
CA PRO A 326 30.30 34.01 178.75
C PRO A 326 31.16 34.33 179.98
N ASP A 327 31.02 33.53 181.05
CA ASP A 327 31.96 33.49 182.18
C ASP A 327 33.02 32.41 181.90
N GLU A 328 34.14 32.82 181.28
CA GLU A 328 35.18 31.92 180.77
C GLU A 328 35.81 31.02 181.85
N ALA A 329 35.90 31.49 183.09
CA ALA A 329 36.56 30.75 184.17
C ALA A 329 35.79 29.51 184.64
N ALA A 330 34.45 29.50 184.48
CA ALA A 330 33.60 28.36 184.81
C ALA A 330 33.56 27.31 183.68
N PHE A 331 33.67 27.75 182.43
CA PHE A 331 33.61 26.90 181.23
C PHE A 331 34.85 25.99 181.09
N GLU A 332 36.06 26.50 181.37
CA GLU A 332 37.27 25.67 181.29
C GLU A 332 37.27 24.50 182.31
N LYS A 333 36.66 24.69 183.48
CA LYS A 333 36.57 23.65 184.52
C LYS A 333 35.65 22.49 184.13
N THR A 334 34.57 22.75 183.38
CA THR A 334 33.61 21.72 182.95
C THR A 334 34.02 21.05 181.63
N LEU A 335 34.67 21.79 180.73
CA LEU A 335 35.19 21.25 179.46
C LEU A 335 36.25 20.15 179.67
N ARG A 336 37.11 20.30 180.69
CA ARG A 336 38.09 19.25 181.05
C ARG A 336 37.44 17.96 181.55
N ALA A 337 36.19 18.00 182.03
CA ALA A 337 35.46 16.81 182.51
C ALA A 337 34.69 16.07 181.40
N GLN A 338 34.23 16.78 180.35
CA GLN A 338 33.44 16.19 179.26
C GLN A 338 34.28 15.61 178.12
N MET A 339 35.50 16.11 177.88
CA MET A 339 36.42 15.56 176.87
C MET A 339 36.91 14.12 177.21
N LYS A 340 36.64 13.61 178.42
CA LYS A 340 36.98 12.24 178.84
C LYS A 340 35.93 11.18 178.45
N ARG A 341 34.77 11.54 177.88
CA ARG A 341 33.61 10.63 177.76
C ARG A 341 33.00 10.41 176.38
N LYS A 342 33.45 11.06 175.30
CA LYS A 342 32.83 10.90 173.96
C LYS A 342 33.85 10.58 172.88
N SER A 343 34.60 9.50 173.12
CA SER A 343 35.55 8.86 172.21
C SER A 343 35.03 7.49 171.74
N GLU A 344 33.72 7.33 171.49
CA GLU A 344 33.20 6.04 171.03
C GLU A 344 31.89 6.21 170.26
N ASN A 345 31.90 5.61 169.06
CA ASN A 345 30.76 5.23 168.20
C ASN A 345 30.41 6.16 167.03
N ALA A 346 31.00 5.78 165.89
CA ALA A 346 30.60 6.14 164.54
C ALA A 346 29.97 4.92 163.81
N ALA A 347 29.02 5.24 162.92
CA ALA A 347 28.71 4.58 161.63
C ALA A 347 27.72 3.38 161.51
N ARG A 348 26.98 3.42 160.35
CA ARG A 348 26.34 2.39 159.46
C ARG A 348 24.80 2.49 159.28
N ALA A 349 24.10 2.18 158.18
CA ALA A 349 24.28 1.38 156.92
C ALA A 349 23.21 1.77 155.81
N GLU A 350 23.42 1.53 154.49
CA GLU A 350 22.80 0.52 153.52
C GLU A 350 21.29 0.70 153.14
N ALA A 351 20.77 0.73 151.88
CA ALA A 351 20.67 -0.14 150.66
C ALA A 351 19.41 -1.07 150.59
N ILE A 352 18.79 -1.29 149.39
CA ILE A 352 18.11 -2.55 148.83
C ILE A 352 16.99 -2.31 147.74
N SER A 353 16.89 -3.28 146.80
CA SER A 353 16.10 -3.53 145.55
C SER A 353 14.70 -4.24 145.65
N ALA A 354 14.01 -4.49 144.50
CA ALA A 354 13.22 -5.71 144.05
C ALA A 354 12.27 -5.39 142.83
N GLU A 355 12.19 -6.10 141.67
CA GLU A 355 11.48 -7.37 141.23
C GLU A 355 9.91 -7.34 141.27
N GLU A 356 9.05 -8.03 140.49
CA GLU A 356 8.87 -8.49 139.07
C GLU A 356 7.45 -9.15 138.91
N GLY A 357 6.89 -9.28 137.67
CA GLY A 357 5.80 -10.23 137.25
C GLY A 357 4.46 -9.63 136.74
N PRO A 358 3.51 -10.35 136.05
CA PRO A 358 3.54 -11.65 135.31
C PRO A 358 2.88 -11.64 133.87
N PRO A 359 2.82 -12.77 133.11
CA PRO A 359 2.62 -12.86 131.65
C PRO A 359 1.36 -13.65 131.20
N ASP A 360 0.41 -13.04 130.49
CA ASP A 360 -0.67 -13.79 129.81
C ASP A 360 -1.36 -13.05 128.64
N LEU A 361 -0.96 -11.80 128.35
CA LEU A 361 -1.53 -10.98 127.26
C LEU A 361 -0.70 -10.98 125.97
N GLU A 362 0.58 -11.35 126.05
CA GLU A 362 1.53 -11.24 124.93
C GLU A 362 1.32 -12.31 123.86
N GLN A 363 0.87 -13.51 124.24
CA GLN A 363 0.65 -14.61 123.30
C GLN A 363 -0.56 -14.37 122.40
N LEU A 364 -1.64 -13.78 122.93
CA LEU A 364 -2.84 -13.44 122.14
C LEU A 364 -2.58 -12.30 121.15
N ILE A 365 -1.70 -11.36 121.51
CA ILE A 365 -1.27 -10.24 120.65
C ILE A 365 -0.35 -10.73 119.52
N ALA A 366 0.45 -11.76 119.77
CA ALA A 366 1.36 -12.32 118.76
C ALA A 366 0.61 -13.03 117.62
N ASP A 367 -0.44 -13.82 117.92
CA ASP A 367 -1.20 -14.56 116.90
C ASP A 367 -2.03 -13.64 115.98
N LEU A 368 -2.65 -12.59 116.53
CA LEU A 368 -3.39 -11.60 115.74
C LEU A 368 -2.46 -10.74 114.87
N ARG A 369 -1.23 -10.44 115.34
CA ARG A 369 -0.21 -9.76 114.52
C ARG A 369 0.25 -10.63 113.36
N SER A 370 0.44 -11.94 113.57
CA SER A 370 0.87 -12.86 112.50
C SER A 370 -0.18 -13.01 111.38
N GLN A 371 -1.48 -12.93 111.68
CA GLN A 371 -2.52 -12.95 110.65
C GLN A 371 -2.63 -11.62 109.89
N LEU A 372 -2.34 -10.50 110.55
CA LEU A 372 -2.30 -9.18 109.92
C LEU A 372 -1.10 -9.02 108.97
N ASP A 373 0.07 -9.54 109.37
CA ASP A 373 1.29 -9.49 108.56
C ASP A 373 1.23 -10.39 107.31
N ASN A 374 0.48 -11.50 107.35
CA ASN A 374 0.29 -12.42 106.21
C ASN A 374 -0.63 -11.89 105.10
N MET A 375 -1.39 -10.82 105.33
CA MET A 375 -2.21 -10.18 104.28
C MET A 375 -1.40 -9.19 103.43
N GLY A 376 -0.18 -8.86 103.84
CA GLY A 376 0.67 -7.87 103.19
C GLY A 376 0.11 -6.44 103.31
N PRO A 377 0.94 -5.40 103.11
CA PRO A 377 0.47 -4.02 103.13
C PRO A 377 -0.60 -3.83 102.04
N VAL A 378 -1.76 -3.31 102.43
CA VAL A 378 -2.84 -2.95 101.50
C VAL A 378 -2.29 -1.93 100.51
N ASN A 379 -2.17 -2.32 99.25
CA ASN A 379 -1.67 -1.45 98.19
C ASN A 379 -2.73 -0.37 97.90
N LEU A 380 -2.63 0.77 98.57
CA LEU A 380 -3.52 1.91 98.39
C LEU A 380 -3.38 2.53 96.98
N ASP A 381 -2.28 2.26 96.29
CA ASP A 381 -2.05 2.67 94.91
C ASP A 381 -2.65 1.68 93.89
N ALA A 382 -3.16 0.52 94.31
CA ALA A 382 -3.73 -0.49 93.42
C ALA A 382 -4.97 0.00 92.66
N VAL A 383 -5.72 0.96 93.22
CA VAL A 383 -6.86 1.58 92.52
C VAL A 383 -6.37 2.48 91.38
N HIS A 384 -5.32 3.26 91.63
CA HIS A 384 -4.70 4.10 90.61
C HIS A 384 -3.97 3.27 89.54
N GLU A 385 -3.24 2.23 89.93
CA GLU A 385 -2.60 1.30 88.99
C GLU A 385 -3.63 0.56 88.13
N TYR A 386 -4.80 0.21 88.70
CA TYR A 386 -5.89 -0.39 87.93
C TYR A 386 -6.46 0.59 86.90
N ASP A 387 -6.70 1.85 87.28
CA ASP A 387 -7.20 2.89 86.37
C ASP A 387 -6.20 3.15 85.22
N GLU A 388 -4.90 3.27 85.53
CA GLU A 388 -3.85 3.43 84.52
C GLU A 388 -3.74 2.21 83.59
N LEU A 389 -3.88 1.00 84.14
CA LEU A 389 -3.86 -0.24 83.35
C LEU A 389 -5.10 -0.35 82.46
N GLU A 390 -6.27 0.08 82.94
CA GLU A 390 -7.51 0.11 82.18
C GLU A 390 -7.45 1.13 81.04
N GLU A 391 -6.91 2.33 81.27
CA GLU A 391 -6.67 3.31 80.20
C GLU A 391 -5.70 2.78 79.15
N ARG A 392 -4.61 2.13 79.59
CA ARG A 392 -3.65 1.50 78.68
C ARG A 392 -4.27 0.36 77.88
N HIS A 393 -5.12 -0.45 78.51
CA HIS A 393 -5.85 -1.51 77.83
C HIS A 393 -6.79 -0.93 76.76
N LYS A 394 -7.61 0.06 77.11
CA LYS A 394 -8.51 0.76 76.16
C LYS A 394 -7.76 1.36 74.98
N PHE A 395 -6.60 1.96 75.23
CA PHE A 395 -5.75 2.52 74.18
C PHE A 395 -5.17 1.45 73.23
N LEU A 396 -4.65 0.35 73.80
CA LEU A 396 -4.12 -0.76 73.00
C LEU A 396 -5.22 -1.49 72.22
N GLU A 397 -6.41 -1.62 72.80
CA GLU A 397 -7.58 -2.22 72.15
C GLU A 397 -8.08 -1.33 70.99
N ALA A 398 -8.09 -0.01 71.18
CA ALA A 398 -8.41 0.94 70.11
C ALA A 398 -7.40 0.85 68.94
N GLN A 399 -6.10 0.81 69.22
CA GLN A 399 -5.07 0.62 68.19
C GLN A 399 -5.17 -0.74 67.49
N ASN A 400 -5.49 -1.81 68.23
CA ASN A 400 -5.65 -3.13 67.66
C ASN A 400 -6.84 -3.18 66.70
N ASN A 401 -7.97 -2.58 67.10
CA ASN A 401 -9.15 -2.46 66.26
C ASN A 401 -8.87 -1.64 64.99
N ASP A 402 -8.14 -0.53 65.11
CA ASP A 402 -7.75 0.32 63.97
C ASP A 402 -6.81 -0.44 63.00
N LEU A 403 -5.79 -1.13 63.51
CA LEU A 403 -4.92 -2.00 62.69
C LEU A 403 -5.70 -3.12 62.00
N THR A 404 -6.68 -3.69 62.68
CA THR A 404 -7.53 -4.76 62.12
C THR A 404 -8.45 -4.22 61.03
N ALA A 405 -8.99 -3.00 61.21
CA ALA A 405 -9.77 -2.30 60.20
C ALA A 405 -8.91 -1.94 58.97
N ALA A 406 -7.74 -1.33 59.18
CA ALA A 406 -6.79 -1.00 58.11
C ALA A 406 -6.33 -2.23 57.33
N ARG A 407 -6.09 -3.36 58.02
CA ARG A 407 -5.79 -4.64 57.37
C ARG A 407 -6.93 -5.13 56.49
N ARG A 408 -8.18 -5.02 56.96
CA ARG A 408 -9.35 -5.43 56.19
C ARG A 408 -9.54 -4.56 54.96
N GLU A 409 -9.40 -3.25 55.10
CA GLU A 409 -9.48 -2.29 54.00
C GLU A 409 -8.40 -2.54 52.94
N LEU A 410 -7.15 -2.79 53.36
CA LEU A 410 -6.07 -3.17 52.44
C LEU A 410 -6.38 -4.46 51.68
N LEU A 411 -6.93 -5.48 52.34
CA LEU A 411 -7.32 -6.73 51.67
C LEU A 411 -8.45 -6.52 50.67
N ASP A 412 -9.43 -5.67 50.98
CA ASP A 412 -10.53 -5.32 50.07
C ASP A 412 -10.00 -4.56 48.85
N VAL A 413 -9.11 -3.57 49.05
CA VAL A 413 -8.43 -2.85 47.96
C VAL A 413 -7.62 -3.80 47.07
N ILE A 414 -6.85 -4.73 47.66
CA ILE A 414 -6.10 -5.75 46.90
C ILE A 414 -7.05 -6.63 46.08
N SER A 415 -8.19 -7.04 46.66
CA SER A 415 -9.19 -7.84 45.96
C SER A 415 -9.81 -7.10 44.78
N GLN A 416 -10.07 -5.80 44.95
CA GLN A 416 -10.63 -4.92 43.93
C GLN A 416 -9.61 -4.67 42.81
N ILE A 417 -8.34 -4.42 43.15
CA ILE A 417 -7.26 -4.31 42.17
C ILE A 417 -7.16 -5.61 41.37
N ASN A 418 -7.08 -6.77 42.03
CA ASN A 418 -6.96 -8.06 41.34
C ASN A 418 -8.15 -8.36 40.41
N SER A 419 -9.37 -8.03 40.83
CA SER A 419 -10.57 -8.12 39.99
C SER A 419 -10.47 -7.23 38.75
N THR A 420 -10.04 -5.98 38.95
CA THR A 420 -9.91 -4.98 37.87
C THR A 420 -8.79 -5.36 36.91
N THR A 421 -7.63 -5.80 37.41
CA THR A 421 -6.50 -6.29 36.63
C THR A 421 -6.89 -7.52 35.81
N ARG A 422 -7.64 -8.48 36.38
CA ARG A 422 -8.13 -9.64 35.62
C ARG A 422 -9.08 -9.24 34.48
N LYS A 423 -9.99 -8.28 34.72
CA LYS A 423 -10.89 -7.76 33.67
C LYS A 423 -10.11 -7.06 32.55
N LEU A 424 -9.24 -6.10 32.90
CA LEU A 424 -8.40 -5.42 31.90
C LEU A 424 -7.51 -6.40 31.14
N PHE A 425 -6.93 -7.39 31.82
CA PHE A 425 -6.10 -8.41 31.15
C PHE A 425 -6.94 -9.25 30.18
N ALA A 426 -8.15 -9.67 30.55
CA ALA A 426 -9.03 -10.42 29.65
C ALA A 426 -9.44 -9.58 28.43
N GLU A 427 -9.84 -8.32 28.64
CA GLU A 427 -10.22 -7.39 27.55
C GLU A 427 -9.06 -7.11 26.60
N THR A 428 -7.88 -6.79 27.15
CA THR A 428 -6.67 -6.54 26.35
C THR A 428 -6.20 -7.79 25.62
N PHE A 429 -6.25 -8.96 26.25
CA PHE A 429 -5.91 -10.23 25.59
C PHE A 429 -6.88 -10.57 24.46
N GLU A 430 -8.16 -10.27 24.62
CA GLU A 430 -9.17 -10.48 23.57
C GLU A 430 -8.99 -9.51 22.40
N GLN A 431 -8.63 -8.24 22.68
CA GLN A 431 -8.24 -7.28 21.66
C GLN A 431 -6.97 -7.72 20.92
N VAL A 432 -5.93 -8.13 21.64
CA VAL A 432 -4.68 -8.65 21.04
C VAL A 432 -4.99 -9.88 20.20
N ARG A 433 -5.85 -10.80 20.66
CA ARG A 433 -6.25 -11.98 19.89
C ARG A 433 -6.98 -11.61 18.60
N LYS A 434 -7.87 -10.62 18.61
CA LYS A 434 -8.54 -10.11 17.40
C LYS A 434 -7.54 -9.51 16.42
N ASN A 435 -6.71 -8.58 16.89
CA ASN A 435 -5.68 -7.94 16.08
C ASN A 435 -4.67 -8.94 15.54
N PHE A 436 -4.29 -9.95 16.33
CA PHE A 436 -3.39 -11.01 15.91
C PHE A 436 -4.06 -11.92 14.87
N ARG A 437 -5.36 -12.21 14.97
CA ARG A 437 -6.09 -12.95 13.93
C ARG A 437 -6.14 -12.18 12.61
N GLU A 438 -6.46 -10.89 12.67
CA GLU A 438 -6.49 -10.02 11.50
C GLU A 438 -5.10 -9.93 10.85
N MET A 439 -4.07 -9.65 11.65
CA MET A 439 -2.69 -9.58 11.19
C MET A 439 -2.18 -10.93 10.65
N PHE A 440 -2.56 -12.05 11.26
CA PHE A 440 -2.17 -13.39 10.81
C PHE A 440 -2.82 -13.74 9.46
N VAL A 441 -4.08 -13.35 9.24
CA VAL A 441 -4.74 -13.52 7.93
C VAL A 441 -4.09 -12.63 6.87
N GLU A 442 -3.67 -11.41 7.20
CA GLU A 442 -2.92 -10.54 6.27
C GLU A 442 -1.51 -11.07 5.95
N LEU A 443 -0.78 -11.61 6.94
CA LEU A 443 0.60 -12.08 6.76
C LEU A 443 0.69 -13.47 6.13
N PHE A 444 -0.27 -14.35 6.40
CA PHE A 444 -0.26 -15.73 5.91
C PHE A 444 -1.33 -16.03 4.87
N GLY A 445 -2.18 -15.05 4.54
CA GLY A 445 -3.04 -15.09 3.37
C GLY A 445 -4.03 -16.25 3.35
N GLY A 446 -4.72 -16.54 4.46
CA GLY A 446 -5.78 -17.56 4.52
C GLY A 446 -5.30 -19.00 4.33
#